data_AF-A0A858BSL6-F1
#
_entry.id   AF-A0A858BSL6-F1
#
_cell.length_a   1.000
_cell.length_b   1.000
_cell.length_c   1.000
_cell.angle_alpha   90.00
_cell.angle_beta   90.00
_cell.angle_gamma   90.00
#
_symmetry.space_group_name_H-M   'P 1'
#
loop_
_entity.id
_entity.type
_entity.pdbx_description
1 polymer ?
#
loop_
_entity_poly.entity_id
_entity_poly.type
_entity_poly.pdbx_seq_one_letter_code
_entity_poly.pdbx_strand_id
1 'polypeptide(L)'
;MNKLHDLSTELNTMAIFHSLLEDELIQNFQQLATSTYSLESKDCIIGIYGSFVATLFKKTESLSHYIAELVFSHENFYIIGKGAGKTFHPVVEASLKNELDVLNRLAALTPEDARDIINYKGFLPMWTNEPLDLTDLYMKRLANLPISGYGIYARHYAFALTADGVTPIAHPDPQRLSQLPGYERERSLILQNTLSLLEGAGASNVLLYGDAGTGKSSTVKAILNEYKDRGLRLIEIKKEQLLELPSLLEVLSVNPLKFILFIDDLSFNGNDDSFSALKAVLEGSVASRSKNVAIYATSNRRHLVKENMSDREGDDLHRSDTMQETLSLSARFGLTVTFQAPDKDHYLDIVKHLAQEYSLALSESELCVRAEAFAIRNGGRSPRTAKHFVQVQAVMQLEGEEHETN
;
A
#
# COMPACT_ATOMS: atom_id res chain seq x y z
N MET A 1 47.30 -10.83 2.63
CA MET A 1 46.23 -9.88 2.97
C MET A 1 45.08 -10.69 3.50
N ASN A 2 44.53 -10.34 4.66
CA ASN A 2 43.38 -11.02 5.23
C ASN A 2 42.13 -10.34 4.67
N LYS A 3 41.54 -10.95 3.62
CA LYS A 3 40.39 -10.42 2.89
C LYS A 3 39.22 -10.07 3.82
N LEU A 4 39.00 -10.85 4.89
CA LEU A 4 37.91 -10.62 5.85
C LEU A 4 38.19 -9.37 6.70
N HIS A 5 39.42 -9.23 7.20
CA HIS A 5 39.82 -8.06 7.98
C HIS A 5 39.79 -6.75 7.17
N ASP A 6 40.29 -6.78 5.94
CA ASP A 6 40.29 -5.61 5.05
C ASP A 6 38.86 -5.14 4.79
N LEU A 7 37.95 -6.08 4.48
CA LEU A 7 36.54 -5.80 4.27
C LEU A 7 35.83 -5.28 5.53
N SER A 8 36.11 -5.87 6.70
CA SER A 8 35.59 -5.40 7.99
C SER A 8 36.02 -3.95 8.29
N THR A 9 37.26 -3.60 7.96
CA THR A 9 37.78 -2.24 8.12
C THR A 9 37.04 -1.25 7.22
N GLU A 10 36.80 -1.62 5.96
CA GLU A 10 36.06 -0.77 5.02
C GLU A 10 34.59 -0.58 5.43
N LEU A 11 33.92 -1.62 5.95
CA LEU A 11 32.56 -1.51 6.49
C LEU A 11 32.45 -0.43 7.58
N ASN A 12 33.47 -0.30 8.44
CA ASN A 12 33.50 0.73 9.49
C ASN A 12 33.62 2.16 8.94
N THR A 13 33.95 2.33 7.66
CA THR A 13 34.06 3.66 7.01
C THR A 13 32.77 4.12 6.35
N MET A 14 31.74 3.27 6.27
CA MET A 14 30.46 3.59 5.65
C MET A 14 29.74 4.73 6.38
N ALA A 15 29.14 5.64 5.62
CA ALA A 15 28.39 6.79 6.12
C ALA A 15 26.90 6.76 5.71
N ILE A 16 26.57 6.23 4.52
CA ILE A 16 25.20 6.20 3.98
C ILE A 16 24.45 4.97 4.48
N PHE A 17 25.11 3.82 4.49
CA PHE A 17 24.60 2.55 5.02
C PHE A 17 25.12 2.25 6.42
N HIS A 18 25.55 3.28 7.16
CA HIS A 18 26.20 3.11 8.46
C HIS A 18 25.39 2.29 9.46
N SER A 19 24.07 2.49 9.52
CA SER A 19 23.17 1.73 10.39
C SER A 19 23.06 0.24 10.04
N LEU A 20 23.53 -0.21 8.88
CA LEU A 20 23.66 -1.65 8.61
C LEU A 20 24.69 -2.33 9.52
N LEU A 21 25.62 -1.57 10.13
CA LEU A 21 26.56 -2.12 11.12
C LEU A 21 25.88 -2.59 12.41
N GLU A 22 24.61 -2.23 12.61
CA GLU A 22 23.79 -2.70 13.74
C GLU A 22 23.16 -4.08 13.46
N ASP A 23 23.22 -4.58 12.22
CA ASP A 23 22.68 -5.88 11.85
C ASP A 23 23.46 -7.05 12.49
N GLU A 24 22.74 -8.03 13.05
CA GLU A 24 23.33 -9.18 13.76
C GLU A 24 24.33 -9.96 12.87
N LEU A 25 24.03 -10.15 11.59
CA LEU A 25 24.91 -10.89 10.69
C LEU A 25 26.18 -10.09 10.38
N ILE A 26 26.04 -8.77 10.16
CA ILE A 26 27.18 -7.89 9.90
C ILE A 26 28.10 -7.81 11.12
N GLN A 27 27.53 -7.73 12.33
CA GLN A 27 28.31 -7.78 13.58
C GLN A 27 29.04 -9.11 13.75
N ASN A 28 28.37 -10.23 13.48
CA ASN A 28 28.99 -11.55 13.52
C ASN A 28 30.13 -11.68 12.48
N PHE A 29 29.96 -11.11 11.29
CA PHE A 29 31.01 -11.03 10.28
C PHE A 29 32.20 -10.19 10.76
N GLN A 30 31.96 -9.01 11.33
CA GLN A 30 33.02 -8.13 11.84
C GLN A 30 33.79 -8.79 13.00
N GLN A 31 33.08 -9.52 13.86
CA GLN A 31 33.69 -10.32 14.91
C GLN A 31 34.58 -11.42 14.32
N LEU A 32 34.06 -12.20 13.37
CA LEU A 32 34.84 -13.22 12.66
C LEU A 32 36.10 -12.63 12.01
N ALA A 33 35.97 -11.53 11.28
CA ALA A 33 37.07 -10.85 10.62
C ALA A 33 38.14 -10.38 11.61
N THR A 34 37.74 -9.79 12.74
CA THR A 34 38.66 -9.32 13.79
C THR A 34 39.38 -10.50 14.45
N SER A 35 38.65 -11.57 14.78
CA SER A 35 39.18 -12.78 15.42
C SER A 35 40.20 -13.53 14.57
N THR A 36 40.11 -13.42 13.23
CA THR A 36 41.10 -14.01 12.32
C THR A 36 42.43 -13.25 12.26
N TYR A 37 42.49 -12.04 12.81
CA TYR A 37 43.70 -11.22 12.87
C TYR A 37 44.22 -11.04 14.31
N SER A 38 43.35 -11.20 15.32
CA SER A 38 43.73 -11.19 16.74
C SER A 38 44.43 -12.49 17.16
N LEU A 39 45.11 -12.48 18.32
CA LEU A 39 45.76 -13.65 18.93
C LEU A 39 44.74 -14.64 19.56
N GLU A 40 43.58 -14.82 18.95
CA GLU A 40 42.53 -15.72 19.43
C GLU A 40 42.84 -17.19 19.15
N SER A 41 42.27 -18.08 19.97
CA SER A 41 42.41 -19.52 19.76
C SER A 41 41.60 -19.96 18.55
N LYS A 42 42.09 -21.00 17.87
CA LYS A 42 41.41 -21.57 16.70
C LYS A 42 39.99 -22.06 17.01
N ASP A 43 39.77 -22.61 18.20
CA ASP A 43 38.45 -23.06 18.66
C ASP A 43 37.47 -21.90 18.81
N CYS A 44 37.95 -20.74 19.25
CA CYS A 44 37.15 -19.51 19.33
C CYS A 44 36.70 -19.07 17.93
N ILE A 45 37.64 -18.99 16.98
CA ILE A 45 37.36 -18.60 15.59
C ILE A 45 36.34 -19.56 14.94
N ILE A 46 36.48 -20.88 15.16
CA ILE A 46 35.53 -21.88 14.67
C ILE A 46 34.13 -21.66 15.27
N GLY A 47 34.04 -21.36 16.56
CA GLY A 47 32.78 -21.03 17.23
C GLY A 47 32.11 -19.80 16.63
N ILE A 48 32.87 -18.73 16.40
CA ILE A 48 32.37 -17.47 15.80
C ILE A 48 31.90 -17.70 14.37
N TYR A 49 32.66 -18.46 13.57
CA TYR A 49 32.24 -18.86 12.23
C TYR A 49 30.92 -19.62 12.26
N GLY A 50 30.78 -20.58 13.20
CA GLY A 50 29.54 -21.33 13.39
C GLY A 50 28.35 -20.41 13.70
N SER A 51 28.54 -19.42 14.58
CA SER A 51 27.51 -18.42 14.90
C SER A 51 27.15 -17.55 13.70
N PHE A 52 28.13 -17.09 12.91
CA PHE A 52 27.88 -16.34 11.69
C PHE A 52 26.98 -17.11 10.72
N VAL A 53 27.33 -18.36 10.40
CA VAL A 53 26.55 -19.19 9.47
C VAL A 53 25.18 -19.56 10.07
N ALA A 54 25.11 -19.82 11.36
CA ALA A 54 23.84 -20.09 12.04
C ALA A 54 22.90 -18.88 11.99
N THR A 55 23.40 -17.66 12.18
CA THR A 55 22.60 -16.43 12.05
C THR A 55 22.12 -16.23 10.62
N LEU A 56 22.97 -16.49 9.61
CA LEU A 56 22.56 -16.46 8.20
C LEU A 56 21.40 -17.44 7.96
N PHE A 57 21.55 -18.71 8.35
CA PHE A 57 20.56 -19.78 8.13
C PHE A 57 19.22 -19.56 8.84
N LYS A 58 19.14 -18.71 9.86
CA LYS A 58 17.84 -18.28 10.43
C LYS A 58 16.99 -17.50 9.41
N LYS A 59 17.61 -16.96 8.36
CA LYS A 59 17.00 -16.05 7.38
C LYS A 59 17.05 -16.63 5.96
N THR A 60 18.21 -17.08 5.52
CA THR A 60 18.44 -17.67 4.20
C THR A 60 19.76 -18.45 4.17
N GLU A 61 19.94 -19.35 3.21
CA GLU A 61 21.18 -20.03 2.89
C GLU A 61 22.14 -19.20 2.03
N SER A 62 21.69 -18.05 1.49
CA SER A 62 22.44 -17.25 0.53
C SER A 62 22.92 -15.92 1.12
N LEU A 63 24.25 -15.74 1.21
CA LEU A 63 24.82 -14.50 1.76
C LEU A 63 24.53 -13.31 0.86
N SER A 64 24.68 -13.49 -0.46
CA SER A 64 24.39 -12.43 -1.43
C SER A 64 22.93 -12.00 -1.39
N HIS A 65 21.99 -12.94 -1.22
CA HIS A 65 20.57 -12.64 -1.08
C HIS A 65 20.30 -11.81 0.19
N TYR A 66 20.86 -12.23 1.33
CA TYR A 66 20.69 -11.51 2.60
C TYR A 66 21.20 -10.08 2.53
N ILE A 67 22.42 -9.86 2.02
CA ILE A 67 22.99 -8.52 1.88
C ILE A 67 22.15 -7.67 0.92
N ALA A 68 21.66 -8.24 -0.19
CA ALA A 68 20.76 -7.53 -1.10
C ALA A 68 19.48 -7.09 -0.41
N GLU A 69 18.85 -7.97 0.38
CA GLU A 69 17.65 -7.67 1.14
C GLU A 69 17.91 -6.55 2.16
N LEU A 70 19.04 -6.59 2.88
CA LEU A 70 19.44 -5.50 3.79
C LEU A 70 19.57 -4.16 3.06
N VAL A 71 20.33 -4.12 1.97
CA VAL A 71 20.52 -2.89 1.18
C VAL A 71 19.21 -2.37 0.63
N PHE A 72 18.31 -3.24 0.18
CA PHE A 72 17.03 -2.82 -0.38
C PHE A 72 15.96 -2.49 0.67
N SER A 73 16.02 -3.09 1.85
CA SER A 73 15.11 -2.76 2.95
C SER A 73 15.50 -1.46 3.66
N HIS A 74 16.75 -1.03 3.53
CA HIS A 74 17.31 0.10 4.28
C HIS A 74 16.80 1.47 3.82
N GLU A 75 16.23 2.23 4.76
CA GLU A 75 15.79 3.61 4.58
C GLU A 75 16.89 4.58 5.04
N ASN A 76 17.82 4.94 4.14
CA ASN A 76 18.83 5.97 4.42
C ASN A 76 18.44 7.35 3.88
N PHE A 77 19.18 8.38 4.32
CA PHE A 77 18.95 9.75 3.86
C PHE A 77 19.08 9.92 2.34
N TYR A 78 19.88 9.07 1.68
CA TYR A 78 20.12 9.13 0.24
C TYR A 78 18.86 8.72 -0.55
N ILE A 79 18.29 7.54 -0.26
CA ILE A 79 17.10 7.04 -0.95
C ILE A 79 15.87 7.91 -0.66
N ILE A 80 15.70 8.35 0.60
CA ILE A 80 14.62 9.25 1.01
C ILE A 80 14.77 10.60 0.29
N GLY A 81 15.99 11.15 0.24
CA GLY A 81 16.26 12.41 -0.45
C GLY A 81 16.07 12.32 -1.96
N LYS A 82 16.55 11.25 -2.62
CA LYS A 82 16.31 11.02 -4.05
C LYS A 82 14.82 10.87 -4.35
N GLY A 83 14.07 10.16 -3.50
CA GLY A 83 12.62 10.04 -3.59
C GLY A 83 11.91 11.39 -3.50
N ALA A 84 12.41 12.30 -2.67
CA ALA A 84 11.95 13.69 -2.57
C ALA A 84 12.46 14.62 -3.68
N GLY A 85 13.14 14.09 -4.70
CA GLY A 85 13.69 14.88 -5.81
C GLY A 85 14.94 15.69 -5.46
N LYS A 86 15.60 15.42 -4.32
CA LYS A 86 16.85 16.11 -3.95
C LYS A 86 18.01 15.66 -4.83
N THR A 87 18.83 16.62 -5.23
CA THR A 87 20.15 16.37 -5.82
C THR A 87 21.20 16.32 -4.72
N PHE A 88 22.19 15.44 -4.87
CA PHE A 88 23.28 15.30 -3.90
C PHE A 88 24.60 15.79 -4.50
N HIS A 89 25.49 16.27 -3.63
CA HIS A 89 26.84 16.67 -4.04
C HIS A 89 27.62 15.44 -4.55
N PRO A 90 28.50 15.57 -5.56
CA PRO A 90 29.27 14.45 -6.12
C PRO A 90 30.06 13.62 -5.09
N VAL A 91 30.47 14.23 -3.98
CA VAL A 91 31.13 13.53 -2.86
C VAL A 91 30.21 12.46 -2.25
N VAL A 92 28.93 12.78 -2.05
CA VAL A 92 27.96 11.82 -1.51
C VAL A 92 27.67 10.71 -2.52
N GLU A 93 27.60 11.04 -3.81
CA GLU A 93 27.40 10.04 -4.87
C GLU A 93 28.62 9.11 -5.02
N ALA A 94 29.83 9.63 -4.84
CA ALA A 94 31.05 8.83 -4.79
C ALA A 94 31.08 7.92 -3.56
N SER A 95 30.70 8.44 -2.37
CA SER A 95 30.55 7.63 -1.16
C SER A 95 29.53 6.50 -1.37
N LEU A 96 28.37 6.77 -1.95
CA LEU A 96 27.37 5.74 -2.24
C LEU A 96 27.94 4.61 -3.10
N LYS A 97 28.63 4.96 -4.19
CA LYS A 97 29.22 3.97 -5.09
C LYS A 97 30.28 3.13 -4.37
N ASN A 98 31.12 3.76 -3.55
CA ASN A 98 32.13 3.06 -2.79
C ASN A 98 31.51 2.12 -1.75
N GLU A 99 30.48 2.57 -1.01
CA GLU A 99 29.79 1.74 -0.02
C GLU A 99 29.07 0.54 -0.67
N LEU A 100 28.42 0.74 -1.82
CA LEU A 100 27.81 -0.35 -2.59
C LEU A 100 28.85 -1.34 -3.11
N ASP A 101 30.06 -0.90 -3.47
CA ASP A 101 31.18 -1.77 -3.83
C ASP A 101 31.67 -2.61 -2.65
N VAL A 102 31.80 -2.01 -1.46
CA VAL A 102 32.13 -2.73 -0.21
C VAL A 102 31.08 -3.80 0.07
N LEU A 103 29.79 -3.44 -0.01
CA LEU A 103 28.67 -4.37 0.19
C LEU A 103 28.63 -5.46 -0.88
N ASN A 104 29.00 -5.16 -2.14
CA ASN A 104 29.16 -6.16 -3.21
C ASN A 104 30.25 -7.17 -2.86
N ARG A 105 31.38 -6.70 -2.35
CA ARG A 105 32.49 -7.58 -1.92
C ARG A 105 32.10 -8.43 -0.72
N LEU A 106 31.29 -7.91 0.20
CA LEU A 106 30.69 -8.68 1.30
C LEU A 106 29.71 -9.75 0.79
N ALA A 107 28.80 -9.37 -0.10
CA ALA A 107 27.85 -10.29 -0.73
C ALA A 107 28.53 -11.40 -1.54
N ALA A 108 29.71 -11.14 -2.11
CA ALA A 108 30.51 -12.08 -2.89
C ALA A 108 31.45 -12.95 -2.04
N LEU A 109 31.45 -12.81 -0.71
CA LEU A 109 32.32 -13.58 0.17
C LEU A 109 31.87 -15.05 0.17
N THR A 110 32.80 -15.93 -0.18
CA THR A 110 32.54 -17.37 -0.30
C THR A 110 32.96 -18.08 0.99
N PRO A 111 32.39 -19.26 1.29
CA PRO A 111 32.85 -20.03 2.43
C PRO A 111 34.34 -20.41 2.34
N GLU A 112 34.88 -20.59 1.13
CA GLU A 112 36.29 -20.84 0.86
C GLU A 112 37.18 -19.70 1.37
N ASP A 113 36.78 -18.45 1.17
CA ASP A 113 37.52 -17.27 1.65
C ASP A 113 37.75 -17.33 3.18
N ALA A 114 36.75 -17.78 3.93
CA ALA A 114 36.84 -17.94 5.38
C ALA A 114 37.59 -19.22 5.77
N ARG A 115 37.35 -20.35 5.08
CA ARG A 115 38.00 -21.63 5.35
C ARG A 115 39.51 -21.58 5.18
N ASP A 116 39.99 -20.90 4.14
CA ASP A 116 41.42 -20.77 3.86
C ASP A 116 42.15 -20.03 4.98
N ILE A 117 41.48 -19.05 5.60
CA ILE A 117 42.02 -18.27 6.72
C ILE A 117 41.96 -19.06 8.04
N ILE A 118 40.84 -19.73 8.31
CA ILE A 118 40.66 -20.54 9.53
C ILE A 118 41.58 -21.78 9.49
N ASN A 119 41.85 -22.32 8.30
CA ASN A 119 42.69 -23.50 8.05
C ASN A 119 42.30 -24.71 8.92
N TYR A 120 41.00 -24.94 9.11
CA TYR A 120 40.47 -26.07 9.87
C TYR A 120 40.06 -27.22 8.95
N LYS A 121 40.52 -28.43 9.27
CA LYS A 121 40.30 -29.63 8.44
C LYS A 121 38.99 -30.37 8.76
N GLY A 122 38.29 -29.98 9.83
CA GLY A 122 37.03 -30.60 10.20
C GLY A 122 35.85 -29.96 9.46
N PHE A 123 34.64 -30.36 9.86
CA PHE A 123 33.42 -29.84 9.26
C PHE A 123 33.22 -28.35 9.59
N LEU A 124 32.93 -27.56 8.56
CA LEU A 124 32.45 -26.18 8.66
C LEU A 124 31.21 -26.03 7.77
N PRO A 125 30.09 -25.49 8.27
CA PRO A 125 28.89 -25.27 7.46
C PRO A 125 29.18 -24.30 6.30
N MET A 126 28.45 -24.44 5.20
CA MET A 126 28.66 -23.70 3.94
C MET A 126 27.41 -22.91 3.58
N TRP A 127 27.56 -21.64 3.22
CA TRP A 127 26.50 -20.86 2.59
C TRP A 127 26.65 -20.87 1.07
N THR A 128 25.65 -20.32 0.40
CA THR A 128 25.64 -20.13 -1.06
C THR A 128 25.75 -18.66 -1.42
N ASN A 129 26.14 -18.40 -2.67
CA ASN A 129 26.17 -17.07 -3.26
C ASN A 129 25.58 -17.14 -4.66
N GLU A 130 24.90 -16.08 -5.05
CA GLU A 130 24.38 -15.87 -6.39
C GLU A 130 25.13 -14.70 -7.05
N PRO A 131 25.38 -14.76 -8.37
CA PRO A 131 25.92 -13.61 -9.09
C PRO A 131 25.02 -12.40 -8.94
N LEU A 132 25.55 -11.33 -8.34
CA LEU A 132 24.79 -10.14 -7.99
C LEU A 132 25.63 -8.89 -8.24
N ASP A 133 25.01 -7.88 -8.84
CA ASP A 133 25.56 -6.52 -8.88
C ASP A 133 24.63 -5.59 -8.11
N LEU A 134 24.93 -5.38 -6.82
CA LEU A 134 24.17 -4.48 -5.96
C LEU A 134 24.18 -3.05 -6.48
N THR A 135 25.25 -2.62 -7.14
CA THR A 135 25.36 -1.25 -7.63
C THR A 135 24.37 -1.02 -8.76
N ASP A 136 24.39 -1.88 -9.78
CA ASP A 136 23.45 -1.81 -10.89
C ASP A 136 22.00 -1.94 -10.42
N LEU A 137 21.71 -2.91 -9.55
CA LEU A 137 20.37 -3.11 -9.01
C LEU A 137 19.88 -1.93 -8.16
N TYR A 138 20.74 -1.36 -7.31
CA TYR A 138 20.40 -0.18 -6.52
C TYR A 138 20.14 1.03 -7.42
N MET A 139 20.96 1.26 -8.46
CA MET A 139 20.75 2.34 -9.41
C MET A 139 19.46 2.17 -10.22
N LYS A 140 19.14 0.95 -10.66
CA LYS A 140 17.84 0.63 -11.29
C LYS A 140 16.67 0.90 -10.34
N ARG A 141 16.82 0.57 -9.07
CA ARG A 141 15.83 0.89 -8.04
C ARG A 141 15.64 2.39 -7.87
N LEU A 142 16.73 3.16 -7.81
CA LEU A 142 16.67 4.63 -7.72
C LEU A 142 15.90 5.25 -8.90
N ALA A 143 16.15 4.75 -10.11
CA ALA A 143 15.43 5.21 -11.31
C ALA A 143 13.92 4.87 -11.25
N ASN A 144 13.56 3.79 -10.59
CA ASN A 144 12.17 3.31 -10.48
C ASN A 144 11.45 3.76 -9.18
N LEU A 145 12.04 4.63 -8.36
CA LEU A 145 11.43 5.11 -7.11
C LEU A 145 10.00 5.67 -7.24
N PRO A 146 9.61 6.38 -8.33
CA PRO A 146 8.23 6.83 -8.51
C PRO A 146 7.19 5.70 -8.54
N ILE A 147 7.62 4.46 -8.80
CA ILE A 147 6.76 3.27 -8.90
C ILE A 147 7.00 2.33 -7.72
N SER A 148 8.27 2.06 -7.39
CA SER A 148 8.63 1.09 -6.34
C SER A 148 8.59 1.69 -4.94
N GLY A 149 8.84 3.00 -4.80
CA GLY A 149 9.00 3.68 -3.53
C GLY A 149 10.11 3.09 -2.65
N TYR A 150 10.02 3.39 -1.35
CA TYR A 150 10.89 2.88 -0.29
C TYR A 150 10.08 2.62 0.99
N GLY A 151 10.70 1.91 1.93
CA GLY A 151 10.13 1.63 3.24
C GLY A 151 8.83 0.81 3.21
N ILE A 152 7.93 1.10 4.15
CA ILE A 152 6.64 0.40 4.27
C ILE A 152 5.79 0.50 2.99
N TYR A 153 5.91 1.60 2.25
CA TYR A 153 5.19 1.86 1.01
C TYR A 153 5.72 1.07 -0.20
N ALA A 154 6.96 0.57 -0.13
CA ALA A 154 7.46 -0.34 -1.16
C ALA A 154 6.90 -1.76 -1.00
N ARG A 155 6.60 -2.16 0.24
CA ARG A 155 6.19 -3.55 0.57
C ARG A 155 4.68 -3.75 0.55
N HIS A 156 3.92 -2.69 0.84
CA HIS A 156 2.46 -2.74 0.92
C HIS A 156 1.85 -1.64 0.06
N TYR A 157 0.60 -1.87 -0.38
CA TYR A 157 -0.12 -0.93 -1.24
C TYR A 157 -1.38 -0.33 -0.60
N ALA A 158 -1.85 -0.90 0.51
CA ALA A 158 -2.98 -0.41 1.27
C ALA A 158 -2.60 -0.22 2.74
N PHE A 159 -3.09 0.86 3.34
CA PHE A 159 -2.75 1.29 4.69
C PHE A 159 -3.99 1.83 5.40
N ALA A 160 -3.93 1.84 6.72
CA ALA A 160 -4.86 2.56 7.57
C ALA A 160 -4.07 3.52 8.47
N LEU A 161 -4.63 4.70 8.70
CA LEU A 161 -4.14 5.61 9.73
C LEU A 161 -4.58 5.08 11.10
N THR A 162 -3.66 5.00 12.06
CA THR A 162 -3.91 4.62 13.46
C THR A 162 -3.23 5.63 14.38
N ALA A 163 -3.42 5.49 15.70
CA ALA A 163 -2.75 6.35 16.68
C ALA A 163 -1.20 6.29 16.60
N ASP A 164 -0.66 5.18 16.09
CA ASP A 164 0.79 4.98 15.89
C ASP A 164 1.27 5.44 14.50
N GLY A 165 0.38 6.05 13.70
CA GLY A 165 0.65 6.54 12.36
C GLY A 165 0.14 5.61 11.25
N VAL A 166 0.82 5.61 10.10
CA VAL A 166 0.39 4.85 8.92
C VAL A 166 0.82 3.39 9.05
N THR A 167 -0.17 2.49 9.07
CA THR A 167 0.05 1.04 9.26
C THR A 167 -0.40 0.24 8.03
N PRO A 168 0.33 -0.81 7.62
CA PRO A 168 -0.03 -1.61 6.46
C PRO A 168 -1.25 -2.50 6.72
N ILE A 169 -2.12 -2.65 5.71
CA ILE A 169 -3.22 -3.62 5.72
C ILE A 169 -2.71 -4.92 5.11
N ALA A 170 -2.64 -5.98 5.91
CA ALA A 170 -2.07 -7.28 5.51
C ALA A 170 -2.88 -7.98 4.40
N HIS A 171 -4.21 -7.85 4.43
CA HIS A 171 -5.11 -8.51 3.48
C HIS A 171 -6.11 -7.50 2.89
N PRO A 172 -5.69 -6.68 1.91
CA PRO A 172 -6.59 -5.75 1.23
C PRO A 172 -7.66 -6.53 0.43
N ASP A 173 -8.84 -5.95 0.29
CA ASP A 173 -9.93 -6.52 -0.53
C ASP A 173 -9.44 -6.70 -1.98
N PRO A 174 -9.47 -7.94 -2.55
CA PRO A 174 -8.95 -8.22 -3.89
C PRO A 174 -9.88 -7.78 -5.03
N GLN A 175 -11.02 -7.14 -4.74
CA GLN A 175 -12.02 -6.72 -5.70
C GLN A 175 -11.42 -5.94 -6.88
N ARG A 176 -11.78 -6.32 -8.12
CA ARG A 176 -11.35 -5.65 -9.36
C ARG A 176 -12.49 -4.88 -10.03
N LEU A 177 -12.12 -3.96 -10.92
CA LEU A 177 -13.11 -3.15 -11.67
C LEU A 177 -13.99 -4.01 -12.57
N SER A 178 -13.46 -5.11 -13.12
CA SER A 178 -14.21 -6.06 -13.94
C SER A 178 -15.36 -6.74 -13.18
N GLN A 179 -15.28 -6.82 -11.85
CA GLN A 179 -16.27 -7.48 -10.98
C GLN A 179 -17.35 -6.51 -10.47
N LEU A 180 -17.36 -5.32 -11.03
CA LEU A 180 -18.24 -4.24 -10.69
C LEU A 180 -18.95 -3.83 -11.98
N PRO A 181 -20.01 -4.50 -12.44
CA PRO A 181 -20.75 -4.04 -13.62
C PRO A 181 -21.67 -2.85 -13.31
N GLY A 182 -22.09 -2.12 -14.34
CA GLY A 182 -23.22 -1.17 -14.35
C GLY A 182 -22.91 0.31 -14.10
N TYR A 183 -21.75 0.65 -13.56
CA TYR A 183 -21.38 2.05 -13.27
C TYR A 183 -20.14 2.46 -14.07
N GLU A 184 -20.02 1.99 -15.30
CA GLU A 184 -18.85 2.19 -16.15
C GLU A 184 -18.55 3.68 -16.35
N ARG A 185 -19.59 4.51 -16.48
CA ARG A 185 -19.43 5.97 -16.66
C ARG A 185 -18.87 6.62 -15.40
N GLU A 186 -19.46 6.36 -14.24
CA GLU A 186 -19.03 6.90 -12.94
C GLU A 186 -17.61 6.46 -12.63
N ARG A 187 -17.31 5.18 -12.84
CA ARG A 187 -15.97 4.62 -12.60
C ARG A 187 -14.95 5.17 -13.59
N SER A 188 -15.32 5.42 -14.84
CA SER A 188 -14.42 6.03 -15.84
C SER A 188 -13.94 7.41 -15.42
N LEU A 189 -14.80 8.23 -14.80
CA LEU A 189 -14.41 9.54 -14.28
C LEU A 189 -13.37 9.43 -13.15
N ILE A 190 -13.60 8.52 -12.21
CA ILE A 190 -12.70 8.29 -11.08
C ILE A 190 -11.37 7.72 -11.59
N LEU A 191 -11.44 6.80 -12.54
CA LEU A 191 -10.30 6.18 -13.20
C LEU A 191 -9.42 7.21 -13.91
N GLN A 192 -10.01 8.08 -14.74
CA GLN A 192 -9.28 9.14 -15.44
C GLN A 192 -8.59 10.10 -14.46
N ASN A 193 -9.26 10.45 -13.37
CA ASN A 193 -8.67 11.28 -12.32
C ASN A 193 -7.48 10.58 -11.64
N THR A 194 -7.58 9.28 -11.35
CA THR A 194 -6.47 8.50 -10.78
C THR A 194 -5.31 8.34 -11.77
N LEU A 195 -5.58 8.17 -13.06
CA LEU A 195 -4.53 8.12 -14.08
C LEU A 195 -3.76 9.45 -14.15
N SER A 196 -4.46 10.59 -14.06
CA SER A 196 -3.84 11.91 -13.97
C SER A 196 -2.96 12.07 -12.73
N LEU A 197 -3.36 11.50 -11.58
CA LEU A 197 -2.53 11.43 -10.37
C LEU A 197 -1.25 10.62 -10.63
N LEU A 198 -1.38 9.45 -11.26
CA LEU A 198 -0.27 8.55 -11.59
C LEU A 198 0.76 9.21 -12.51
N GLU A 199 0.28 9.97 -13.49
CA GLU A 199 1.12 10.72 -14.44
C GLU A 199 1.75 11.97 -13.81
N GLY A 200 1.38 12.34 -12.58
CA GLY A 200 1.89 13.53 -11.90
C GLY A 200 1.38 14.85 -12.49
N ALA A 201 0.35 14.80 -13.35
CA ALA A 201 -0.34 15.97 -13.88
C ALA A 201 -1.20 16.67 -12.81
N GLY A 202 -1.38 16.03 -11.65
CA GLY A 202 -2.28 16.44 -10.58
C GLY A 202 -3.63 15.73 -10.71
N ALA A 203 -4.40 15.72 -9.63
CA ALA A 203 -5.73 15.14 -9.62
C ALA A 203 -6.67 15.98 -8.76
N SER A 204 -7.95 15.94 -9.09
CA SER A 204 -8.99 16.53 -8.27
C SER A 204 -9.26 15.67 -7.04
N ASN A 205 -9.55 16.31 -5.93
CA ASN A 205 -10.19 15.64 -4.80
C ASN A 205 -11.60 15.20 -5.23
N VAL A 206 -11.98 13.96 -4.90
CA VAL A 206 -13.18 13.31 -5.40
C VAL A 206 -14.18 13.07 -4.27
N LEU A 207 -15.42 13.49 -4.47
CA LEU A 207 -16.56 13.09 -3.65
C LEU A 207 -17.41 12.07 -4.40
N LEU A 208 -17.43 10.83 -3.92
CA LEU A 208 -18.33 9.80 -4.38
C LEU A 208 -19.60 9.88 -3.55
N TYR A 209 -20.70 10.36 -4.12
CA TYR A 209 -21.96 10.51 -3.40
C TYR A 209 -23.04 9.61 -3.98
N GLY A 210 -23.95 9.11 -3.15
CA GLY A 210 -25.08 8.34 -3.65
C GLY A 210 -25.63 7.29 -2.70
N ASP A 211 -26.52 6.44 -3.21
CA ASP A 211 -27.24 5.45 -2.40
C ASP A 211 -26.30 4.38 -1.84
N ALA A 212 -26.66 3.78 -0.70
CA ALA A 212 -25.87 2.71 -0.10
C ALA A 212 -25.86 1.45 -0.98
N GLY A 213 -24.75 0.72 -0.99
CA GLY A 213 -24.64 -0.55 -1.73
C GLY A 213 -24.38 -0.41 -3.25
N THR A 214 -24.20 0.81 -3.76
CA THR A 214 -23.89 1.10 -5.18
C THR A 214 -22.42 0.92 -5.56
N GLY A 215 -21.54 0.63 -4.59
CA GLY A 215 -20.13 0.31 -4.86
C GLY A 215 -19.16 1.50 -4.87
N LYS A 216 -19.48 2.60 -4.16
CA LYS A 216 -18.58 3.76 -4.00
C LYS A 216 -17.20 3.38 -3.45
N SER A 217 -17.16 2.79 -2.25
CA SER A 217 -15.91 2.37 -1.59
C SER A 217 -15.22 1.23 -2.36
N SER A 218 -16.00 0.28 -2.86
CA SER A 218 -15.56 -0.80 -3.75
C SER A 218 -14.84 -0.28 -4.99
N THR A 219 -15.31 0.82 -5.59
CA THR A 219 -14.69 1.41 -6.77
C THR A 219 -13.27 1.91 -6.46
N VAL A 220 -13.09 2.60 -5.33
CA VAL A 220 -11.76 3.11 -4.94
C VAL A 220 -10.80 1.95 -4.66
N LYS A 221 -11.25 0.92 -3.96
CA LYS A 221 -10.47 -0.29 -3.68
C LYS A 221 -10.12 -1.07 -4.96
N ALA A 222 -11.06 -1.16 -5.90
CA ALA A 222 -10.82 -1.77 -7.20
C ALA A 222 -9.79 -1.03 -8.06
N ILE A 223 -9.82 0.31 -8.05
CA ILE A 223 -8.81 1.14 -8.72
C ILE A 223 -7.43 0.94 -8.09
N LEU A 224 -7.35 0.83 -6.76
CA LEU A 224 -6.09 0.51 -6.08
C LEU A 224 -5.50 -0.81 -6.60
N ASN A 225 -6.31 -1.86 -6.68
CA ASN A 225 -5.84 -3.16 -7.14
C ASN A 225 -5.35 -3.16 -8.59
N GLU A 226 -5.98 -2.36 -9.45
CA GLU A 226 -5.59 -2.25 -10.86
C GLU A 226 -4.26 -1.50 -11.04
N TYR A 227 -3.94 -0.57 -10.13
CA TYR A 227 -2.83 0.38 -10.31
C TYR A 227 -1.75 0.38 -9.23
N LYS A 228 -1.81 -0.54 -8.26
CA LYS A 228 -0.78 -0.70 -7.21
C LYS A 228 0.63 -0.87 -7.79
N ASP A 229 0.75 -1.58 -8.92
CA ASP A 229 2.03 -1.85 -9.60
C ASP A 229 2.55 -0.65 -10.39
N ARG A 230 1.75 0.43 -10.50
CA ARG A 230 2.17 1.74 -11.04
C ARG A 230 2.49 2.76 -9.94
N GLY A 231 2.66 2.32 -8.70
CA GLY A 231 3.03 3.17 -7.57
C GLY A 231 1.84 3.82 -6.82
N LEU A 232 0.61 3.37 -7.07
CA LEU A 232 -0.58 3.83 -6.34
C LEU A 232 -0.64 3.20 -4.94
N ARG A 233 -0.93 4.02 -3.93
CA ARG A 233 -1.12 3.62 -2.53
C ARG A 233 -2.43 4.19 -2.02
N LEU A 234 -3.13 3.42 -1.18
CA LEU A 234 -4.36 3.85 -0.51
C LEU A 234 -4.11 3.95 0.98
N ILE A 235 -4.49 5.06 1.60
CA ILE A 235 -4.49 5.23 3.05
C ILE A 235 -5.92 5.48 3.49
N GLU A 236 -6.51 4.54 4.22
CA GLU A 236 -7.82 4.67 4.83
C GLU A 236 -7.74 5.58 6.07
N ILE A 237 -8.63 6.57 6.13
CA ILE A 237 -8.69 7.59 7.18
C ILE A 237 -10.10 7.61 7.75
N LYS A 238 -10.21 7.51 9.07
CA LYS A 238 -11.49 7.62 9.78
C LYS A 238 -11.82 9.08 10.07
N LYS A 239 -13.09 9.34 10.36
CA LYS A 239 -13.59 10.70 10.64
C LYS A 239 -12.85 11.39 11.79
N GLU A 240 -12.54 10.65 12.85
CA GLU A 240 -11.88 11.17 14.04
C GLU A 240 -10.42 11.56 13.78
N GLN A 241 -9.86 11.11 12.66
CA GLN A 241 -8.45 11.29 12.29
C GLN A 241 -8.26 12.41 11.26
N LEU A 242 -9.33 13.13 10.88
CA LEU A 242 -9.23 14.21 9.90
C LEU A 242 -8.35 15.38 10.38
N LEU A 243 -8.18 15.54 11.70
CA LEU A 243 -7.25 16.51 12.28
C LEU A 243 -5.78 16.21 11.96
N GLU A 244 -5.44 14.96 11.64
CA GLU A 244 -4.08 14.53 11.28
C GLU A 244 -3.77 14.71 9.78
N LEU A 245 -4.76 15.09 8.96
CA LEU A 245 -4.58 15.26 7.53
C LEU A 245 -3.45 16.24 7.16
N PRO A 246 -3.30 17.42 7.79
CA PRO A 246 -2.25 18.36 7.42
C PRO A 246 -0.83 17.79 7.61
N SER A 247 -0.56 17.14 8.74
CA SER A 247 0.75 16.54 9.02
C SER A 247 1.01 15.33 8.13
N LEU A 248 0.00 14.50 7.88
CA LEU A 248 0.10 13.38 6.96
C LEU A 248 0.44 13.85 5.53
N LEU A 249 -0.22 14.92 5.06
CA LEU A 249 0.05 15.49 3.73
C LEU A 249 1.48 16.03 3.61
N GLU A 250 2.02 16.67 4.64
CA GLU A 250 3.40 17.15 4.64
C GLU A 250 4.39 16.01 4.40
N VAL A 251 4.24 14.90 5.15
CA VAL A 251 5.09 13.70 5.01
C VAL A 251 4.93 13.04 3.65
N LEU A 252 3.70 12.90 3.16
CA LEU A 252 3.43 12.21 1.89
C LEU A 252 3.84 13.06 0.68
N SER A 253 3.79 14.38 0.77
CA SER A 253 4.08 15.28 -0.36
C SER A 253 5.49 15.14 -0.93
N VAL A 254 6.45 14.69 -0.10
CA VAL A 254 7.85 14.46 -0.49
C VAL A 254 8.13 13.01 -0.88
N ASN A 255 7.13 12.13 -0.83
CA ASN A 255 7.28 10.74 -1.23
C ASN A 255 7.11 10.59 -2.76
N PRO A 256 7.93 9.76 -3.44
CA PRO A 256 7.86 9.61 -4.89
C PRO A 256 6.59 8.87 -5.38
N LEU A 257 5.95 8.08 -4.51
CA LEU A 257 4.73 7.33 -4.82
C LEU A 257 3.48 8.23 -4.87
N LYS A 258 2.37 7.65 -5.31
CA LYS A 258 1.08 8.31 -5.46
C LYS A 258 0.09 7.80 -4.44
N PHE A 259 -0.60 8.70 -3.74
CA PHE A 259 -1.45 8.37 -2.61
C PHE A 259 -2.88 8.84 -2.86
N ILE A 260 -3.83 7.94 -2.59
CA ILE A 260 -5.22 8.29 -2.38
C ILE A 260 -5.46 8.24 -0.86
N LEU A 261 -5.83 9.38 -0.28
CA LEU A 261 -6.35 9.44 1.08
C LEU A 261 -7.84 9.17 1.01
N PHE A 262 -8.25 8.01 1.53
CA PHE A 262 -9.61 7.53 1.41
C PHE A 262 -10.39 7.68 2.70
N ILE A 263 -11.47 8.46 2.66
CA ILE A 263 -12.35 8.69 3.79
C ILE A 263 -13.69 8.02 3.49
N ASP A 264 -13.98 6.93 4.19
CA ASP A 264 -15.22 6.17 3.95
C ASP A 264 -16.38 6.70 4.81
N ASP A 265 -17.58 6.69 4.23
CA ASP A 265 -18.85 7.06 4.84
C ASP A 265 -18.83 8.37 5.63
N LEU A 266 -18.37 9.44 4.96
CA LEU A 266 -18.36 10.77 5.52
C LEU A 266 -19.79 11.26 5.77
N SER A 267 -20.13 11.37 7.06
CA SER A 267 -21.40 11.88 7.58
C SER A 267 -21.20 13.27 8.18
N PHE A 268 -21.81 14.26 7.55
CA PHE A 268 -21.79 15.64 7.99
C PHE A 268 -22.79 15.79 9.14
N ASN A 269 -22.28 15.98 10.36
CA ASN A 269 -23.08 16.39 11.50
C ASN A 269 -22.43 17.68 12.00
N GLY A 270 -23.23 18.72 12.25
CA GLY A 270 -22.74 20.08 12.51
C GLY A 270 -21.77 20.20 13.68
N ASN A 271 -20.77 21.06 13.49
CA ASN A 271 -19.81 21.56 14.50
C ASN A 271 -18.77 20.56 15.02
N ASP A 272 -17.94 20.02 14.11
CA ASP A 272 -16.81 19.14 14.45
C ASP A 272 -15.52 19.69 13.80
N ASP A 273 -14.51 19.96 14.65
CA ASP A 273 -13.20 20.49 14.26
C ASP A 273 -12.54 19.65 13.15
N SER A 274 -12.89 18.37 13.08
CA SER A 274 -12.48 17.42 12.03
C SER A 274 -12.88 17.88 10.62
N PHE A 275 -14.06 18.49 10.46
CA PHE A 275 -14.50 19.02 9.16
C PHE A 275 -13.81 20.31 8.79
N SER A 276 -13.51 21.16 9.78
CA SER A 276 -12.73 22.38 9.58
C SER A 276 -11.33 22.05 9.03
N ALA A 277 -10.68 21.00 9.56
CA ALA A 277 -9.41 20.52 9.03
C ALA A 277 -9.51 20.03 7.58
N LEU A 278 -10.49 19.17 7.27
CA LEU A 278 -10.72 18.70 5.90
C LEU A 278 -10.99 19.87 4.94
N LYS A 279 -11.82 20.83 5.35
CA LYS A 279 -12.15 22.03 4.57
C LYS A 279 -10.92 22.88 4.26
N ALA A 280 -10.07 23.13 5.26
CA ALA A 280 -8.82 23.88 5.09
C ALA A 280 -7.88 23.20 4.09
N VAL A 281 -7.78 21.87 4.16
CA VAL A 281 -6.99 21.06 3.23
C VAL A 281 -7.54 21.18 1.80
N LEU A 282 -8.86 21.08 1.61
CA LEU A 282 -9.50 21.21 0.29
C LEU A 282 -9.38 22.63 -0.30
N GLU A 283 -9.36 23.67 0.55
CA GLU A 283 -9.13 25.07 0.15
C GLU A 283 -7.67 25.35 -0.24
N GLY A 284 -6.74 24.44 0.09
CA GLY A 284 -5.32 24.55 -0.25
C GLY A 284 -4.54 25.53 0.61
N SER A 285 -5.03 25.87 1.81
CA SER A 285 -4.43 26.89 2.67
C SER A 285 -3.20 26.42 3.47
N VAL A 286 -2.99 25.11 3.63
CA VAL A 286 -1.95 24.57 4.54
C VAL A 286 -0.83 23.79 3.82
N ALA A 287 -1.09 23.21 2.65
CA ALA A 287 -0.08 22.52 1.85
C ALA A 287 -0.36 22.76 0.37
N SER A 288 0.61 23.34 -0.34
CA SER A 288 0.62 23.40 -1.81
C SER A 288 0.06 22.11 -2.40
N ARG A 289 -0.92 22.19 -3.33
CA ARG A 289 -1.54 21.03 -4.00
C ARG A 289 -0.48 20.00 -4.39
N SER A 290 -0.33 18.96 -3.58
CA SER A 290 0.70 17.97 -3.79
C SER A 290 0.34 17.19 -5.05
N LYS A 291 1.27 17.11 -6.01
CA LYS A 291 1.01 16.44 -7.31
C LYS A 291 0.95 14.91 -7.19
N ASN A 292 1.10 14.39 -5.97
CA ASN A 292 1.18 12.98 -5.67
C ASN A 292 0.13 12.52 -4.64
N VAL A 293 -0.76 13.40 -4.14
CA VAL A 293 -1.83 13.00 -3.23
C VAL A 293 -3.19 13.51 -3.74
N ALA A 294 -4.23 12.67 -3.63
CA ALA A 294 -5.61 13.06 -3.85
C ALA A 294 -6.51 12.54 -2.72
N ILE A 295 -7.53 13.32 -2.34
CA ILE A 295 -8.50 12.93 -1.30
C ILE A 295 -9.76 12.40 -1.96
N TYR A 296 -10.11 11.14 -1.65
CA TYR A 296 -11.34 10.50 -2.13
C TYR A 296 -12.24 10.26 -0.92
N ALA A 297 -13.42 10.86 -0.91
CA ALA A 297 -14.40 10.68 0.15
C ALA A 297 -15.65 9.99 -0.39
N THR A 298 -16.25 9.08 0.38
CA THR A 298 -17.60 8.59 0.08
C THR A 298 -18.62 9.25 1.01
N SER A 299 -19.82 9.52 0.52
CA SER A 299 -20.93 9.97 1.36
C SER A 299 -22.25 9.36 0.90
N ASN A 300 -23.12 9.02 1.85
CA ASN A 300 -24.44 8.51 1.55
C ASN A 300 -25.39 9.66 1.20
N ARG A 301 -26.23 9.47 0.17
CA ARG A 301 -27.30 10.43 -0.18
C ARG A 301 -28.18 10.74 1.03
N ARG A 302 -28.45 9.76 1.89
CA ARG A 302 -29.23 9.98 3.12
C ARG A 302 -28.53 10.85 4.14
N HIS A 303 -27.21 10.96 4.17
CA HIS A 303 -26.51 11.85 5.11
C HIS A 303 -26.52 13.30 4.61
N LEU A 304 -26.48 13.52 3.29
CA LEU A 304 -26.77 14.83 2.69
C LEU A 304 -28.25 15.23 2.77
N VAL A 305 -29.18 14.27 2.76
CA VAL A 305 -30.63 14.52 2.64
C VAL A 305 -31.41 14.33 3.96
N LYS A 306 -30.95 13.55 4.95
CA LYS A 306 -31.67 13.39 6.24
C LYS A 306 -31.75 14.69 7.04
N GLU A 307 -30.83 15.63 6.83
CA GLU A 307 -30.99 16.99 7.36
C GLU A 307 -32.28 17.68 6.87
N ASN A 308 -32.88 17.22 5.77
CA ASN A 308 -34.16 17.75 5.31
C ASN A 308 -35.37 17.23 6.10
N MET A 309 -35.30 16.12 6.84
CA MET A 309 -36.52 15.43 7.31
C MET A 309 -36.52 14.92 8.77
N SER A 310 -35.37 14.67 9.43
CA SER A 310 -35.39 14.05 10.77
C SER A 310 -35.51 15.00 11.97
N ASP A 311 -35.43 16.32 11.79
CA ASP A 311 -35.68 17.30 12.84
C ASP A 311 -36.95 18.10 12.56
N ARG A 312 -38.10 17.41 12.55
CA ARG A 312 -39.42 18.06 12.46
C ARG A 312 -39.85 18.72 13.78
N GLU A 313 -39.00 18.69 14.82
CA GLU A 313 -39.29 19.27 16.14
C GLU A 313 -38.08 20.07 16.65
N GLY A 314 -37.94 21.31 16.17
CA GLY A 314 -37.19 22.38 16.85
C GLY A 314 -35.84 22.77 16.25
N ASP A 315 -35.75 24.05 15.86
CA ASP A 315 -34.55 24.86 15.55
C ASP A 315 -34.13 25.03 14.07
N ASP A 316 -34.80 25.96 13.38
CA ASP A 316 -34.60 26.28 11.96
C ASP A 316 -33.28 27.02 11.65
N LEU A 317 -32.64 27.67 12.64
CA LEU A 317 -31.41 28.45 12.44
C LEU A 317 -30.19 27.52 12.25
N HIS A 318 -29.97 26.60 13.19
CA HIS A 318 -28.89 25.60 13.10
C HIS A 318 -29.02 24.65 11.90
N ARG A 319 -30.26 24.46 11.41
CA ARG A 319 -30.59 23.63 10.24
C ARG A 319 -30.10 24.24 8.92
N SER A 320 -30.24 25.55 8.76
CA SER A 320 -29.72 26.25 7.57
C SER A 320 -28.20 26.28 7.53
N ASP A 321 -27.56 26.47 8.70
CA ASP A 321 -26.11 26.50 8.83
C ASP A 321 -25.47 25.14 8.51
N THR A 322 -26.02 24.04 9.04
CA THR A 322 -25.45 22.70 8.82
C THR A 322 -25.60 22.24 7.35
N MET A 323 -26.74 22.52 6.73
CA MET A 323 -26.92 22.25 5.30
C MET A 323 -25.99 23.08 4.44
N GLN A 324 -25.82 24.36 4.78
CA GLN A 324 -24.95 25.28 4.05
C GLN A 324 -23.48 24.89 4.22
N GLU A 325 -23.06 24.42 5.40
CA GLU A 325 -21.73 23.86 5.63
C GLU A 325 -21.47 22.60 4.81
N THR A 326 -22.40 21.64 4.83
CA THR A 326 -22.33 20.40 4.05
C THR A 326 -22.25 20.66 2.55
N LEU A 327 -23.11 21.54 2.05
CA LEU A 327 -23.09 21.95 0.64
C LEU A 327 -21.78 22.66 0.30
N SER A 328 -21.31 23.54 1.19
CA SER A 328 -20.04 24.24 1.00
C SER A 328 -18.86 23.28 0.94
N LEU A 329 -18.84 22.22 1.76
CA LEU A 329 -17.76 21.24 1.77
C LEU A 329 -17.81 20.39 0.49
N SER A 330 -19.00 19.95 0.07
CA SER A 330 -19.18 19.22 -1.18
C SER A 330 -18.70 20.01 -2.41
N ALA A 331 -18.94 21.33 -2.44
CA ALA A 331 -18.53 22.21 -3.54
C ALA A 331 -17.01 22.41 -3.64
N ARG A 332 -16.24 22.04 -2.61
CA ARG A 332 -14.77 22.13 -2.59
C ARG A 332 -14.09 20.91 -3.21
N PHE A 333 -14.84 19.82 -3.43
CA PHE A 333 -14.32 18.69 -4.20
C PHE A 333 -14.28 19.08 -5.69
N GLY A 334 -13.14 18.85 -6.33
CA GLY A 334 -12.94 19.18 -7.75
C GLY A 334 -13.66 18.23 -8.70
N LEU A 335 -14.05 17.04 -8.21
CA LEU A 335 -14.84 16.07 -8.96
C LEU A 335 -15.89 15.45 -8.03
N THR A 336 -17.16 15.51 -8.44
CA THR A 336 -18.26 14.89 -7.71
C THR A 336 -18.91 13.84 -8.61
N VAL A 337 -18.96 12.59 -8.13
CA VAL A 337 -19.47 11.44 -8.90
C VAL A 337 -20.68 10.84 -8.20
N THR A 338 -21.81 10.77 -8.92
CA THR A 338 -23.09 10.30 -8.41
C THR A 338 -23.30 8.82 -8.65
N PHE A 339 -23.52 8.05 -7.59
CA PHE A 339 -23.90 6.63 -7.66
C PHE A 339 -25.36 6.45 -7.25
N GLN A 340 -26.26 6.37 -8.23
CA GLN A 340 -27.70 6.17 -7.97
C GLN A 340 -28.03 4.69 -7.86
N ALA A 341 -29.02 4.32 -7.04
CA ALA A 341 -29.55 2.96 -7.06
C ALA A 341 -30.03 2.59 -8.48
N PRO A 342 -29.71 1.38 -8.98
CA PRO A 342 -30.08 0.99 -10.32
C PRO A 342 -31.60 0.81 -10.44
N ASP A 343 -32.13 1.10 -11.62
CA ASP A 343 -33.49 0.68 -11.96
C ASP A 343 -33.56 -0.86 -12.11
N LYS A 344 -34.74 -1.37 -12.46
CA LYS A 344 -34.94 -2.82 -12.56
C LYS A 344 -34.07 -3.43 -13.65
N ASP A 345 -34.07 -2.86 -14.84
CA ASP A 345 -33.40 -3.44 -16.00
C ASP A 345 -31.89 -3.44 -15.76
N HIS A 346 -31.35 -2.32 -15.29
CA HIS A 346 -29.95 -2.18 -14.93
C HIS A 346 -29.52 -3.11 -13.79
N TYR A 347 -30.37 -3.31 -12.77
CA TYR A 347 -30.11 -4.28 -11.71
C TYR A 347 -30.05 -5.71 -12.25
N LEU A 348 -30.96 -6.08 -13.15
CA LEU A 348 -30.99 -7.41 -13.74
C LEU A 348 -29.77 -7.64 -14.64
N ASP A 349 -29.29 -6.62 -15.36
CA ASP A 349 -28.05 -6.73 -16.15
C ASP A 349 -26.82 -6.99 -15.27
N ILE A 350 -26.72 -6.30 -14.13
CA ILE A 350 -25.69 -6.56 -13.11
C ILE A 350 -25.76 -8.01 -12.62
N VAL A 351 -26.98 -8.50 -12.32
CA VAL A 351 -27.18 -9.88 -11.85
C VAL A 351 -26.75 -10.89 -12.91
N LYS A 352 -27.10 -10.69 -14.19
CA LYS A 352 -26.71 -11.58 -15.28
C LYS A 352 -25.19 -11.66 -15.42
N HIS A 353 -24.51 -10.51 -15.36
CA HIS A 353 -23.06 -10.46 -15.44
C HIS A 353 -22.40 -11.22 -14.28
N LEU A 354 -22.86 -10.98 -13.05
CA LEU A 354 -22.35 -11.68 -11.87
C LEU A 354 -22.68 -13.18 -11.91
N ALA A 355 -23.86 -13.58 -12.40
CA ALA A 355 -24.23 -14.99 -12.53
C ALA A 355 -23.31 -15.75 -13.50
N GLN A 356 -22.87 -15.10 -14.57
CA GLN A 356 -21.87 -15.66 -15.49
C GLN A 356 -20.50 -15.82 -14.82
N GLU A 357 -20.05 -14.84 -14.04
CA GLU A 357 -18.79 -14.92 -13.28
C GLU A 357 -18.81 -16.10 -12.29
N TYR A 358 -19.96 -16.34 -11.65
CA TYR A 358 -20.15 -17.45 -10.70
C TYR A 358 -20.59 -18.77 -11.36
N SER A 359 -20.69 -18.82 -12.70
CA SER A 359 -21.12 -20.02 -13.45
C SER A 359 -22.43 -20.65 -12.96
N LEU A 360 -23.42 -19.82 -12.61
CA LEU A 360 -24.70 -20.30 -12.11
C LEU A 360 -25.49 -21.06 -13.19
N ALA A 361 -25.99 -22.26 -12.84
CA ALA A 361 -26.81 -23.12 -13.70
C ALA A 361 -28.31 -22.74 -13.67
N LEU A 362 -28.63 -21.44 -13.71
CA LEU A 362 -30.01 -20.95 -13.74
C LEU A 362 -30.37 -20.45 -15.15
N SER A 363 -31.59 -20.71 -15.59
CA SER A 363 -32.11 -20.06 -16.80
C SER A 363 -32.23 -18.55 -16.58
N GLU A 364 -32.06 -17.75 -17.63
CA GLU A 364 -32.08 -16.28 -17.52
C GLU A 364 -33.41 -15.76 -16.94
N SER A 365 -34.53 -16.39 -17.30
CA SER A 365 -35.85 -16.05 -16.78
C SER A 365 -35.99 -16.32 -15.28
N GLU A 366 -35.55 -17.49 -14.81
CA GLU A 366 -35.56 -17.85 -13.40
C GLU A 366 -34.61 -16.96 -12.58
N LEU A 367 -33.42 -16.70 -13.13
CA LEU A 367 -32.44 -15.81 -12.52
C LEU A 367 -33.05 -14.43 -12.25
N CYS A 368 -33.70 -13.83 -13.26
CA CYS A 368 -34.28 -12.50 -13.13
C CYS A 368 -35.43 -12.45 -12.11
N VAL A 369 -36.32 -13.45 -12.12
CA VAL A 369 -37.44 -13.53 -11.18
C VAL A 369 -36.95 -13.70 -9.74
N ARG A 370 -36.01 -14.61 -9.51
CA ARG A 370 -35.45 -14.87 -8.18
C ARG A 370 -34.66 -13.68 -7.66
N ALA A 371 -33.86 -13.04 -8.51
CA ALA A 371 -33.06 -11.88 -8.16
C ALA A 371 -33.91 -10.67 -7.76
N GLU A 372 -35.00 -10.42 -8.48
CA GLU A 372 -35.94 -9.34 -8.17
C GLU A 372 -36.67 -9.61 -6.84
N ALA A 373 -37.13 -10.84 -6.63
CA ALA A 373 -37.75 -11.23 -5.37
C ALA A 373 -36.76 -11.11 -4.19
N PHE A 374 -35.48 -11.43 -4.41
CA PHE A 374 -34.42 -11.24 -3.43
C PHE A 374 -34.17 -9.76 -3.13
N ALA A 375 -34.15 -8.89 -4.14
CA ALA A 375 -33.97 -7.46 -3.97
C ALA A 375 -35.09 -6.83 -3.13
N ILE A 376 -36.35 -7.19 -3.39
CA ILE A 376 -37.50 -6.69 -2.63
C ILE A 376 -37.37 -7.07 -1.13
N ARG A 377 -36.94 -8.29 -0.83
CA ARG A 377 -36.76 -8.76 0.56
C ARG A 377 -35.57 -8.12 1.27
N ASN A 378 -34.52 -7.74 0.55
CA ASN A 378 -33.25 -7.26 1.12
C ASN A 378 -33.07 -5.74 1.04
N GLY A 379 -34.17 -4.98 1.01
CA GLY A 379 -34.12 -3.52 1.13
C GLY A 379 -33.84 -2.77 -0.18
N GLY A 380 -34.03 -3.43 -1.33
CA GLY A 380 -34.04 -2.80 -2.65
C GLY A 380 -32.93 -3.27 -3.59
N ARG A 381 -32.94 -2.69 -4.79
CA ARG A 381 -31.99 -3.01 -5.86
C ARG A 381 -30.67 -2.29 -5.61
N SER A 382 -29.59 -3.05 -5.57
CA SER A 382 -28.23 -2.52 -5.52
C SER A 382 -27.23 -3.57 -6.01
N PRO A 383 -26.05 -3.17 -6.51
CA PRO A 383 -24.94 -4.08 -6.79
C PRO A 383 -24.59 -5.01 -5.62
N ARG A 384 -24.60 -4.49 -4.39
CA ARG A 384 -24.39 -5.31 -3.18
C ARG A 384 -25.46 -6.40 -3.06
N THR A 385 -26.73 -6.04 -3.24
CA THR A 385 -27.85 -7.00 -3.19
C THR A 385 -27.75 -8.05 -4.29
N ALA A 386 -27.35 -7.65 -5.51
CA ALA A 386 -27.13 -8.56 -6.63
C ALA A 386 -26.00 -9.56 -6.33
N LYS A 387 -24.87 -9.08 -5.81
CA LYS A 387 -23.74 -9.94 -5.42
C LYS A 387 -24.14 -10.93 -4.32
N HIS A 388 -24.84 -10.49 -3.28
CA HIS A 388 -25.34 -11.38 -2.24
C HIS A 388 -26.29 -12.45 -2.80
N PHE A 389 -27.19 -12.07 -3.72
CA PHE A 389 -28.09 -13.02 -4.38
C PHE A 389 -27.31 -14.11 -5.13
N VAL A 390 -26.36 -13.73 -5.98
CA VAL A 390 -25.56 -14.67 -6.77
C VAL A 390 -24.70 -15.57 -5.88
N GLN A 391 -24.09 -15.03 -4.83
CA GLN A 391 -23.33 -15.81 -3.85
C GLN A 391 -24.20 -16.86 -3.15
N VAL A 392 -25.41 -16.49 -2.72
CA VAL A 392 -26.34 -17.43 -2.10
C VAL A 392 -26.77 -18.53 -3.08
N GLN A 393 -27.04 -18.20 -4.35
CA GLN A 393 -27.37 -19.21 -5.36
C GLN A 393 -26.18 -20.14 -5.65
N ALA A 394 -24.95 -19.62 -5.68
CA ALA A 394 -23.76 -20.43 -5.91
C ALA A 394 -23.55 -21.48 -4.80
N VAL A 395 -23.75 -21.10 -3.53
CA VAL A 395 -23.68 -22.05 -2.40
C VAL A 395 -24.75 -23.13 -2.52
N MET A 396 -26.00 -22.76 -2.83
CA MET A 396 -27.09 -23.72 -2.99
C MET A 396 -26.86 -24.70 -4.14
N GLN A 397 -26.19 -24.27 -5.22
CA GLN A 397 -25.85 -25.15 -6.34
C GLN A 397 -24.82 -26.22 -5.93
N LEU A 398 -23.79 -25.83 -5.18
CA LEU A 398 -22.78 -26.77 -4.68
C LEU A 398 -23.38 -27.83 -3.75
N GLU A 399 -24.28 -27.44 -2.85
CA GLU A 399 -25.01 -28.37 -1.98
C GLU A 399 -25.92 -29.32 -2.78
N GLY A 400 -26.51 -28.85 -3.89
CA GLY A 400 -27.31 -29.68 -4.79
C GLY A 400 -26.49 -30.73 -5.54
N GLU A 401 -25.27 -30.37 -5.98
CA GLU A 401 -24.35 -31.29 -6.66
C GLU A 401 -23.81 -32.38 -5.69
N GLU A 402 -23.52 -32.05 -4.43
CA GLU A 402 -23.10 -33.04 -3.42
C GLU A 402 -24.20 -34.06 -3.06
N HIS A 403 -25.47 -33.68 -3.20
CA HIS A 403 -26.62 -34.56 -2.95
C HIS A 403 -27.00 -35.45 -4.14
N GLU A 404 -26.60 -35.10 -5.38
CA GLU A 404 -26.79 -35.96 -6.56
C GLU A 404 -25.65 -36.97 -6.77
N THR A 405 -24.52 -36.79 -6.08
CA THR A 405 -23.31 -37.64 -6.20
C THR A 405 -23.17 -38.68 -5.07
N ASN A 406 -24.09 -38.72 -4.12
CA ASN A 406 -24.21 -39.73 -3.06
C ASN A 406 -25.49 -40.57 -3.26
#